data_AF-A0A7Y0CY48-F1
#
_entry.id   AF-A0A7Y0CY48-F1
#
_cell.length_a   1.000
_cell.length_b   1.000
_cell.length_c   1.000
_cell.angle_alpha   90.00
_cell.angle_beta   90.00
_cell.angle_gamma   90.00
#
_symmetry.space_group_name_H-M   'P 1'
#
loop_
_entity.id
_entity.type
_entity.pdbx_description
1 polymer ?
#
loop_
_entity_poly.entity_id
_entity_poly.type
_entity_poly.pdbx_seq_one_letter_code
_entity_poly.pdbx_strand_id
1 'polypeptide(L)'
;TFAAAATVGVGIPLARAARTAGPASFAVWAMGSGLAWTGIAIAAIVGNAFVAADATALREATLPWLALLGAGGVLQLLLGALSYLMPVVIGGGPGPVRAGMAVLEIAWPARISLRTAALILLAAGTASGSGPQLLWWGLVLAEYAVDVAVLAGAGVRQSRARRALGFTAPTPAPLTPSPTARSIL
;
A
#
# COMPACT_ATOMS: atom_id res chain seq x y z
N THR A 1 -6.97 24.71 17.00
CA THR A 1 -7.63 23.73 17.90
C THR A 1 -8.68 22.85 17.22
N PHE A 2 -9.01 23.01 15.92
CA PHE A 2 -9.79 22.00 15.17
C PHE A 2 -8.92 20.83 14.65
N ALA A 3 -7.69 21.11 14.22
CA ALA A 3 -6.74 20.11 13.73
C ALA A 3 -6.31 19.08 14.81
N ALA A 4 -6.13 19.53 16.05
CA ALA A 4 -5.84 18.66 17.20
C ALA A 4 -7.03 17.77 17.58
N ALA A 5 -8.27 18.27 17.43
CA ALA A 5 -9.47 17.48 17.65
C ALA A 5 -9.69 16.43 16.55
N ALA A 6 -9.32 16.74 15.29
CA ALA A 6 -9.39 15.81 14.16
C ALA A 6 -8.35 14.68 14.28
N THR A 7 -7.11 14.98 14.66
CA THR A 7 -6.07 13.95 14.88
C THR A 7 -6.38 13.05 16.08
N VAL A 8 -6.93 13.59 17.15
CA VAL A 8 -7.34 12.79 18.33
C VAL A 8 -8.61 11.98 18.04
N GLY A 9 -9.60 12.59 17.38
CA GLY A 9 -10.89 11.96 17.09
C GLY A 9 -10.83 10.85 16.05
N VAL A 10 -9.89 10.92 15.09
CA VAL A 10 -9.71 9.89 14.04
C VAL A 10 -8.52 8.98 14.32
N GLY A 11 -7.43 9.52 14.87
CA GLY A 11 -6.20 8.76 15.12
C GLY A 11 -6.31 7.74 16.24
N ILE A 12 -7.06 8.03 17.31
CA ILE A 12 -7.26 7.09 18.43
C ILE A 12 -8.12 5.87 18.02
N PRO A 13 -9.27 6.02 17.34
CA PRO A 13 -10.03 4.88 16.84
C PRO A 13 -9.23 4.04 15.84
N LEU A 14 -8.47 4.66 14.94
CA LEU A 14 -7.60 3.96 13.99
C LEU A 14 -6.48 3.17 14.70
N ALA A 15 -5.84 3.78 15.70
CA ALA A 15 -4.81 3.11 16.49
C ALA A 15 -5.39 1.96 17.33
N ARG A 16 -6.62 2.09 17.83
CA ARG A 16 -7.31 1.01 18.55
C ARG A 16 -7.72 -0.12 17.61
N ALA A 17 -8.30 0.20 16.45
CA ALA A 17 -8.66 -0.77 15.42
C ALA A 17 -7.44 -1.55 14.90
N ALA A 18 -6.31 -0.88 14.73
CA ALA A 18 -5.05 -1.50 14.33
C ALA A 18 -4.48 -2.45 15.41
N ARG A 19 -4.70 -2.15 16.70
CA ARG A 19 -4.19 -2.97 17.83
C ARG A 19 -5.06 -4.19 18.13
N THR A 20 -6.33 -4.18 17.78
CA THR A 20 -7.26 -5.29 18.02
C THR A 20 -7.24 -6.35 16.91
N ALA A 21 -6.58 -6.10 15.78
CA ALA A 21 -6.70 -6.90 14.56
C ALA A 21 -5.58 -7.93 14.32
N GLY A 22 -4.78 -8.33 15.32
CA GLY A 22 -3.64 -9.25 15.09
C GLY A 22 -4.02 -10.52 14.30
N PRO A 23 -3.16 -11.12 13.45
CA PRO A 23 -1.76 -10.83 13.12
C PRO A 23 -1.64 -9.86 11.93
N ALA A 24 -0.80 -8.83 12.07
CA ALA A 24 -0.74 -7.70 11.17
C ALA A 24 -0.01 -8.04 9.86
N SER A 25 -0.74 -8.60 8.90
CA SER A 25 -0.23 -8.89 7.56
C SER A 25 0.48 -7.68 6.95
N PHE A 26 1.47 -7.96 6.08
CA PHE A 26 2.18 -6.96 5.28
C PHE A 26 1.23 -5.91 4.65
N ALA A 27 0.06 -6.34 4.18
CA ALA A 27 -0.93 -5.46 3.54
C ALA A 27 -1.45 -4.37 4.48
N VAL A 28 -1.80 -4.71 5.72
CA VAL A 28 -2.34 -3.75 6.71
C VAL A 28 -1.27 -2.73 7.09
N TRP A 29 -0.04 -3.18 7.32
CA TRP A 29 1.08 -2.30 7.64
C TRP A 29 1.45 -1.39 6.47
N ALA A 30 1.54 -1.92 5.25
CA ALA A 30 1.83 -1.13 4.06
C ALA A 30 0.76 -0.06 3.81
N MET A 31 -0.53 -0.42 3.91
CA MET A 31 -1.63 0.55 3.75
C MET A 31 -1.60 1.62 4.85
N GLY A 32 -1.39 1.23 6.11
CA GLY A 32 -1.31 2.15 7.24
C GLY A 32 -0.13 3.13 7.12
N SER A 33 1.05 2.62 6.77
CA SER A 33 2.24 3.44 6.54
C SER A 33 2.07 4.36 5.33
N GLY A 34 1.46 3.90 4.24
CA GLY A 34 1.17 4.72 3.07
C GLY A 34 0.23 5.89 3.38
N LEU A 35 -0.81 5.65 4.19
CA LEU A 35 -1.71 6.71 4.64
C LEU A 35 -0.98 7.71 5.55
N ALA A 36 -0.14 7.23 6.47
CA ALA A 36 0.64 8.08 7.35
C ALA A 36 1.61 8.99 6.56
N TRP A 37 2.36 8.44 5.62
CA TRP A 37 3.28 9.20 4.76
C TRP A 37 2.56 10.21 3.87
N THR A 38 1.36 9.86 3.38
CA THR A 38 0.50 10.79 2.65
C THR A 38 0.16 12.00 3.51
N GLY A 39 -0.25 11.78 4.76
CA GLY A 39 -0.52 12.86 5.71
C GLY A 39 0.70 13.75 5.98
N ILE A 40 1.86 13.15 6.21
CA ILE A 40 3.12 13.87 6.46
C ILE A 40 3.50 14.75 5.27
N ALA A 41 3.48 14.20 4.05
CA ALA A 41 3.86 14.95 2.86
C ALA A 41 2.87 16.09 2.58
N ILE A 42 1.56 15.87 2.72
CA ILE A 42 0.55 16.94 2.58
C ILE A 42 0.79 18.05 3.60
N ALA A 43 1.02 17.69 4.87
CA ALA A 43 1.29 18.68 5.93
C ALA A 43 2.55 19.51 5.62
N ALA A 44 3.62 18.89 5.10
CA ALA A 44 4.83 19.59 4.71
C ALA A 44 4.60 20.54 3.52
N ILE A 45 3.86 20.10 2.50
CA ILE A 45 3.52 20.92 1.32
C ILE A 45 2.69 22.14 1.74
N VAL A 46 1.69 21.93 2.60
CA VAL A 46 0.86 23.01 3.16
C VAL A 46 1.72 23.96 4.00
N GLY A 47 2.63 23.43 4.84
CA GLY A 47 3.57 24.24 5.61
C GLY A 47 4.45 25.12 4.73
N ASN A 48 5.02 24.56 3.65
CA ASN A 48 5.82 25.30 2.68
C ASN A 48 5.02 26.44 2.02
N ALA A 49 3.74 26.22 1.72
CA ALA A 49 2.87 27.24 1.15
C ALA A 49 2.67 28.46 2.06
N PHE A 50 2.75 28.29 3.38
CA PHE A 50 2.65 29.39 4.33
C PHE A 50 3.95 30.16 4.54
N VAL A 51 5.10 29.56 4.24
CA VAL A 51 6.43 30.13 4.52
C VAL A 51 7.10 30.67 3.25
N ALA A 52 6.74 30.15 2.07
CA ALA A 52 7.36 30.54 0.82
C ALA A 52 7.15 32.04 0.50
N ALA A 53 8.24 32.71 0.14
CA ALA A 53 8.22 34.13 -0.23
C ALA A 53 7.59 34.38 -1.62
N ASP A 54 7.74 33.41 -2.53
CA ASP A 54 7.20 33.48 -3.89
C ASP A 54 6.87 32.08 -4.44
N ALA A 55 6.31 32.05 -5.65
CA ALA A 55 5.90 30.81 -6.32
C ALA A 55 7.08 29.89 -6.69
N THR A 56 8.27 30.44 -6.94
CA THR A 56 9.47 29.67 -7.29
C THR A 56 10.01 28.96 -6.05
N ALA A 57 10.16 29.68 -4.95
CA ALA A 57 10.57 29.14 -3.65
C ALA A 57 9.58 28.07 -3.16
N LEU A 58 8.27 28.29 -3.35
CA LEU A 58 7.26 27.29 -3.04
C LEU A 58 7.44 26.00 -3.85
N ARG A 59 7.65 26.14 -5.17
CA ARG A 59 7.87 25.01 -6.07
C ARG A 59 9.10 24.21 -5.67
N GLU A 60 10.23 24.88 -5.44
CA GLU A 60 11.48 24.24 -5.04
C GLU A 60 11.35 23.51 -3.71
N ALA A 61 10.69 24.12 -2.73
CA ALA A 61 10.44 23.48 -1.44
C ALA A 61 9.47 22.30 -1.55
N THR A 62 8.50 22.32 -2.48
CA THR A 62 7.42 21.32 -2.61
C THR A 62 7.80 20.10 -3.45
N LEU A 63 8.60 20.27 -4.50
CA LEU A 63 8.93 19.20 -5.45
C LEU A 63 9.49 17.93 -4.78
N PRO A 64 10.43 18.00 -3.82
CA PRO A 64 10.90 16.81 -3.12
C PRO A 64 9.81 16.10 -2.29
N TRP A 65 8.89 16.85 -1.67
CA TRP A 65 7.79 16.28 -0.90
C TRP A 65 6.75 15.58 -1.78
N LEU A 66 6.55 16.03 -3.03
CA LEU A 66 5.71 15.32 -4.00
C LEU A 66 6.31 13.96 -4.37
N ALA A 67 7.63 13.87 -4.51
CA ALA A 67 8.30 12.59 -4.73
C ALA A 67 8.12 11.65 -3.52
N LEU A 68 8.25 12.17 -2.29
CA LEU A 68 7.99 11.40 -1.06
C LEU A 68 6.52 10.99 -0.90
N LEU A 69 5.58 11.84 -1.31
CA LEU A 69 4.16 11.51 -1.35
C LEU A 69 3.89 10.33 -2.29
N GLY A 70 4.48 10.35 -3.49
CA GLY A 70 4.37 9.27 -4.45
C GLY A 70 5.00 7.97 -3.95
N ALA A 71 6.25 8.06 -3.48
CA ALA A 71 7.00 6.90 -3.05
C ALA A 71 6.52 6.35 -1.70
N GLY A 72 6.49 7.14 -0.64
CA GLY A 72 6.09 6.69 0.69
C GLY A 72 4.58 6.55 0.87
N GLY A 73 3.78 7.35 0.16
CA GLY A 73 2.32 7.35 0.27
C GLY A 73 1.66 6.41 -0.74
N VAL A 74 1.59 6.87 -1.99
CA VAL A 74 0.78 6.23 -3.04
C VAL A 74 1.28 4.82 -3.37
N LEU A 75 2.57 4.66 -3.64
CA LEU A 75 3.13 3.37 -4.03
C LEU A 75 3.02 2.33 -2.91
N GLN A 76 3.23 2.76 -1.66
CA GLN A 76 3.10 1.89 -0.50
C GLN A 76 1.64 1.45 -0.26
N LEU A 77 0.68 2.37 -0.44
CA LEU A 77 -0.74 2.07 -0.37
C LEU A 77 -1.17 1.11 -1.48
N LEU A 78 -0.70 1.32 -2.71
CA LEU A 78 -0.96 0.43 -3.85
C LEU A 78 -0.41 -0.98 -3.61
N LEU A 79 0.80 -1.13 -3.07
CA LEU A 79 1.34 -2.45 -2.77
C LEU A 79 0.56 -3.19 -1.68
N GLY A 80 0.14 -2.47 -0.64
CA GLY A 80 -0.72 -3.04 0.39
C GLY A 80 -2.07 -3.49 -0.19
N ALA A 81 -2.68 -2.65 -1.04
CA ALA A 81 -3.91 -2.98 -1.75
C ALA A 81 -3.75 -4.19 -2.69
N LEU A 82 -2.69 -4.22 -3.50
CA LEU A 82 -2.40 -5.32 -4.43
C LEU A 82 -2.15 -6.63 -3.68
N SER A 83 -1.48 -6.57 -2.54
CA SER A 83 -1.28 -7.73 -1.67
C SER A 83 -2.61 -8.29 -1.14
N TYR A 84 -3.57 -7.41 -0.83
CA TYR A 84 -4.91 -7.81 -0.42
C TYR A 84 -5.76 -8.34 -1.59
N LEU A 85 -5.56 -7.82 -2.81
CA LEU A 85 -6.30 -8.23 -4.01
C LEU A 85 -5.76 -9.53 -4.64
N MET A 86 -4.49 -9.87 -4.46
CA MET A 86 -3.87 -11.06 -5.07
C MET A 86 -4.65 -12.36 -4.79
N PRO A 87 -5.12 -12.65 -3.55
CA PRO A 87 -5.97 -13.80 -3.28
C PRO A 87 -7.28 -13.79 -4.07
N VAL A 88 -7.91 -12.62 -4.20
CA VAL A 88 -9.22 -12.43 -4.85
C VAL A 88 -9.12 -12.60 -6.37
N VAL A 89 -8.08 -12.02 -7.00
CA VAL A 89 -7.92 -12.05 -8.46
C VAL A 89 -7.48 -13.43 -8.95
N ILE A 90 -6.58 -14.10 -8.23
CA ILE A 90 -6.10 -15.43 -8.63
C ILE A 90 -7.13 -16.51 -8.27
N GLY A 91 -7.86 -16.30 -7.16
CA GLY A 91 -8.80 -17.27 -6.62
C GLY A 91 -8.14 -18.58 -6.18
N GLY A 92 -8.95 -19.47 -5.62
CA GLY A 92 -8.52 -20.79 -5.15
C GLY A 92 -8.91 -21.06 -3.70
N GLY A 93 -9.04 -22.34 -3.35
CA GLY A 93 -9.38 -22.75 -1.99
C GLY A 93 -8.32 -22.38 -0.95
N PRO A 94 -8.55 -22.71 0.33
CA PRO A 94 -7.68 -22.32 1.45
C PRO A 94 -6.20 -22.76 1.30
N GLY A 95 -5.91 -23.81 0.52
CA GLY A 95 -4.56 -24.33 0.28
C GLY A 95 -3.66 -23.39 -0.54
N PRO A 96 -4.01 -23.07 -1.81
CA PRO A 96 -3.26 -22.13 -2.65
C PRO A 96 -3.00 -20.77 -2.01
N VAL A 97 -3.98 -20.23 -1.26
CA VAL A 97 -3.83 -18.95 -0.55
C VAL A 97 -2.76 -19.02 0.54
N ARG A 98 -2.72 -20.10 1.35
CA ARG A 98 -1.66 -20.30 2.36
C ARG A 98 -0.26 -20.39 1.74
N ALA A 99 -0.14 -21.02 0.58
CA ALA A 99 1.15 -21.14 -0.12
C ALA A 99 1.67 -19.79 -0.64
N GLY A 100 0.78 -18.90 -1.09
CA GLY A 100 1.13 -17.52 -1.46
C GLY A 100 1.49 -16.65 -0.26
N MET A 101 0.68 -16.73 0.82
CA MET A 101 0.93 -15.99 2.06
C MET A 101 2.26 -16.37 2.71
N ALA A 102 2.63 -17.66 2.71
CA ALA A 102 3.91 -18.11 3.25
C ALA A 102 5.13 -17.48 2.57
N VAL A 103 5.00 -17.02 1.31
CA VAL A 103 6.08 -16.32 0.58
C VAL A 103 6.11 -14.84 0.94
N LEU A 104 4.93 -14.22 1.05
CA LEU A 104 4.79 -12.83 1.44
C LEU A 104 5.31 -12.59 2.87
N GLU A 105 5.09 -13.55 3.76
CA GLU A 105 5.48 -13.46 5.17
C GLU A 105 6.99 -13.68 5.42
N ILE A 106 7.78 -14.08 4.41
CA ILE A 106 9.22 -14.21 4.58
C ILE A 106 9.84 -12.81 4.70
N ALA A 107 10.46 -12.54 5.85
CA ALA A 107 11.21 -11.32 6.14
C ALA A 107 10.43 -10.01 5.87
N TRP A 108 9.09 -10.05 5.89
CA TRP A 108 8.27 -8.87 5.68
C TRP A 108 8.52 -7.74 6.70
N PRO A 109 8.79 -8.01 8.01
CA PRO A 109 9.00 -6.95 8.97
C PRO A 109 10.31 -6.21 8.67
N ALA A 110 11.37 -6.94 8.32
CA ALA A 110 12.67 -6.36 7.99
C ALA A 110 12.60 -5.45 6.75
N ARG A 111 11.86 -5.86 5.72
CA ARG A 111 11.64 -5.05 4.50
C ARG A 111 10.92 -3.74 4.82
N ILE A 112 9.76 -3.83 5.48
CA ILE A 112 8.98 -2.64 5.87
C ILE A 112 9.78 -1.70 6.78
N SER A 113 10.51 -2.23 7.76
CA SER A 113 11.35 -1.42 8.65
C SER A 113 12.46 -0.71 7.87
N LEU A 114 13.11 -1.40 6.93
CA LEU A 114 14.17 -0.82 6.10
C LEU A 114 13.62 0.29 5.19
N ARG A 115 12.46 0.07 4.53
CA ARG A 115 11.76 1.10 3.75
C ARG A 115 11.47 2.33 4.58
N THR A 116 10.85 2.10 5.73
CA THR A 116 10.37 3.17 6.60
C THR A 116 11.55 3.98 7.12
N ALA A 117 12.64 3.33 7.51
CA ALA A 117 13.87 4.01 7.90
C ALA A 117 14.45 4.86 6.75
N ALA A 118 14.51 4.31 5.54
CA ALA A 118 15.00 5.05 4.37
C ALA A 118 14.12 6.27 4.02
N LEU A 119 12.80 6.13 4.11
CA LEU A 119 11.86 7.24 3.91
C LEU A 119 11.99 8.31 5.00
N ILE A 120 12.19 7.92 6.27
CA ILE A 120 12.46 8.87 7.37
C ILE A 120 13.75 9.65 7.08
N LEU A 121 14.81 8.97 6.65
CA LEU A 121 16.08 9.62 6.32
C LEU A 121 15.96 10.55 5.11
N LEU A 122 15.16 10.18 4.09
CA LEU A 122 14.86 11.07 2.96
C LEU A 122 14.05 12.30 3.40
N ALA A 123 13.05 12.13 4.24
CA ALA A 123 12.24 13.24 4.75
C ALA A 123 13.09 14.20 5.60
N ALA A 124 13.95 13.66 6.47
CA ALA A 124 14.88 14.45 7.26
C ALA A 124 15.90 15.20 6.38
N GLY A 125 16.46 14.53 5.36
CA GLY A 125 17.38 15.15 4.40
C GLY A 125 16.69 16.20 3.51
N THR A 126 15.41 16.01 3.20
CA THR A 126 14.59 16.97 2.46
C THR A 126 14.31 18.22 3.30
N ALA A 127 13.98 18.06 4.58
CA ALA A 127 13.71 19.17 5.48
C ALA A 127 14.99 19.97 5.83
N SER A 128 16.13 19.30 5.93
CA SER A 128 17.42 19.92 6.27
C SER A 128 18.24 20.39 5.07
N GLY A 129 17.87 19.99 3.84
CA GLY A 129 18.64 20.25 2.63
C GLY A 129 20.00 19.54 2.57
N SER A 130 20.20 18.48 3.36
CA SER A 130 21.51 17.82 3.51
C SER A 130 21.42 16.29 3.52
N GLY A 131 22.53 15.62 3.18
CA GLY A 131 22.66 14.16 3.24
C GLY A 131 22.62 13.46 1.88
N PRO A 132 22.98 12.17 1.82
CA PRO A 132 23.15 11.43 0.58
C PRO A 132 21.80 10.94 0.02
N GLN A 133 20.96 11.88 -0.44
CA GLN A 133 19.60 11.60 -0.92
C GLN A 133 19.56 10.50 -2.00
N LEU A 134 20.56 10.47 -2.89
CA LEU A 134 20.65 9.46 -3.94
C LEU A 134 20.77 8.03 -3.37
N LEU A 135 21.52 7.83 -2.29
CA LEU A 135 21.68 6.52 -1.65
C LEU A 135 20.36 6.06 -1.04
N TRP A 136 19.66 6.96 -0.35
CA TRP A 136 18.38 6.62 0.27
C TRP A 136 17.29 6.37 -0.76
N TRP A 137 17.26 7.12 -1.86
CA TRP A 137 16.39 6.84 -3.00
C TRP A 137 16.71 5.47 -3.62
N GLY A 138 17.99 5.16 -3.84
CA GLY A 138 18.42 3.85 -4.33
C GLY A 138 17.92 2.70 -3.44
N LEU A 139 18.01 2.88 -2.12
CA LEU A 139 17.54 1.89 -1.15
C LEU A 139 16.01 1.68 -1.21
N VAL A 140 15.24 2.78 -1.26
CA VAL A 140 13.77 2.72 -1.40
C VAL A 140 13.36 2.03 -2.70
N LEU A 141 14.01 2.36 -3.82
CA LEU A 141 13.72 1.76 -5.12
C LEU A 141 14.08 0.26 -5.16
N ALA A 142 15.23 -0.10 -4.60
CA ALA A 142 15.66 -1.49 -4.52
C ALA A 142 14.66 -2.33 -3.72
N GLU A 143 14.21 -1.82 -2.58
CA GLU A 143 13.29 -2.55 -1.71
C GLU A 143 11.85 -2.57 -2.28
N TYR A 144 11.45 -1.57 -3.07
CA TYR A 144 10.25 -1.68 -3.92
C TYR A 144 10.36 -2.76 -5.00
N ALA A 145 11.50 -2.86 -5.68
CA ALA A 145 11.73 -3.90 -6.68
C ALA A 145 11.67 -5.31 -6.04
N VAL A 146 12.22 -5.47 -4.84
CA VAL A 146 12.13 -6.71 -4.06
C VAL A 146 10.67 -7.06 -3.75
N ASP A 147 9.87 -6.10 -3.28
CA ASP A 147 8.46 -6.35 -2.97
C ASP A 147 7.64 -6.75 -4.20
N VAL A 148 7.87 -6.10 -5.34
CA VAL A 148 7.23 -6.47 -6.61
C VAL A 148 7.63 -7.90 -7.02
N ALA A 149 8.91 -8.26 -6.88
CA ALA A 149 9.39 -9.61 -7.21
C ALA A 149 8.77 -10.68 -6.28
N VAL A 150 8.68 -10.40 -4.97
CA VAL A 150 8.05 -11.30 -3.99
C VAL A 150 6.55 -11.45 -4.29
N LEU A 151 5.85 -10.36 -4.59
CA LEU A 151 4.43 -10.38 -4.95
C LEU A 151 4.19 -11.19 -6.22
N ALA A 152 5.00 -11.00 -7.26
CA ALA A 152 4.94 -11.78 -8.49
C ALA A 152 5.21 -13.27 -8.22
N GLY A 153 6.21 -13.61 -7.41
CA GLY A 153 6.53 -14.98 -7.02
C GLY A 153 5.40 -15.67 -6.25
N ALA A 154 4.76 -14.95 -5.32
CA ALA A 154 3.59 -15.43 -4.58
C ALA A 154 2.41 -15.71 -5.51
N GLY A 155 2.12 -14.82 -6.47
CA GLY A 155 1.07 -15.01 -7.46
C GLY A 155 1.33 -16.19 -8.41
N VAL A 156 2.58 -16.37 -8.84
CA VAL A 156 2.98 -17.54 -9.66
C VAL A 156 2.80 -18.84 -8.88
N ARG A 157 3.19 -18.89 -7.61
CA ARG A 157 2.98 -20.08 -6.76
C ARG A 157 1.50 -20.38 -6.52
N GLN A 158 0.68 -19.35 -6.26
CA GLN A 158 -0.75 -19.51 -6.07
C GLN A 158 -1.44 -20.02 -7.34
N SER A 159 -1.09 -19.48 -8.52
CA SER A 159 -1.64 -19.93 -9.80
C SER A 159 -1.23 -21.36 -10.16
N ARG A 160 0.01 -21.76 -9.87
CA ARG A 160 0.49 -23.15 -10.05
C ARG A 160 -0.23 -24.13 -9.13
N ALA A 161 -0.39 -23.79 -7.84
CA ALA A 161 -1.12 -24.61 -6.89
C ALA A 161 -2.59 -24.78 -7.28
N ARG A 162 -3.24 -23.72 -7.79
CA ARG A 162 -4.59 -23.80 -8.35
C ARG A 162 -4.67 -24.77 -9.54
N ARG A 163 -3.74 -24.68 -10.49
CA ARG A 163 -3.70 -25.58 -11.66
C ARG A 163 -3.51 -27.03 -11.26
N ALA A 164 -2.66 -27.30 -10.27
CA ALA A 164 -2.43 -28.65 -9.75
C ALA A 164 -3.69 -29.28 -9.11
N LEU A 165 -4.61 -28.45 -8.60
CA LEU A 165 -5.89 -28.90 -8.05
C LEU A 165 -6.99 -29.11 -9.11
N GLY A 166 -6.70 -28.88 -10.40
CA GLY A 166 -7.65 -29.15 -11.48
C GLY A 166 -8.91 -28.27 -11.50
N PHE A 167 -8.91 -27.11 -10.84
CA PHE A 167 -10.08 -26.22 -10.79
C PHE A 167 -10.41 -25.61 -12.16
N THR A 168 -11.41 -26.18 -12.84
CA THR A 168 -12.14 -25.59 -13.95
C THR A 168 -13.17 -24.59 -13.41
N ALA A 169 -13.16 -23.35 -13.93
CA ALA A 169 -14.19 -22.39 -13.58
C ALA A 169 -15.56 -22.96 -13.97
N PRO A 170 -16.62 -22.78 -13.15
CA PRO A 170 -17.96 -23.20 -13.54
C PRO A 170 -18.34 -22.55 -14.88
N THR A 171 -18.76 -23.35 -15.86
CA THR A 171 -19.34 -22.82 -17.10
C THR A 171 -20.51 -21.90 -16.72
N PRO A 172 -20.58 -20.66 -17.24
CA PRO A 172 -21.73 -19.79 -16.98
C PRO A 172 -23.01 -20.56 -17.30
N ALA A 173 -23.88 -20.73 -16.31
CA ALA A 173 -25.18 -21.34 -16.54
C ALA A 173 -25.90 -20.51 -17.61
N PRO A 174 -26.50 -21.12 -18.65
CA PRO A 174 -27.29 -20.40 -19.63
C PRO A 174 -28.31 -19.52 -18.90
N LEU A 175 -28.40 -18.24 -19.27
CA LEU A 175 -29.45 -17.37 -18.78
C LEU A 175 -30.80 -17.98 -19.16
N THR A 176 -31.46 -18.66 -18.23
CA THR A 176 -32.85 -19.08 -18.43
C THR A 176 -33.71 -17.82 -18.38
N PRO A 177 -34.42 -17.47 -19.48
CA PRO A 177 -35.35 -16.36 -19.42
C PRO A 177 -36.40 -16.63 -18.33
N SER A 178 -36.58 -15.68 -17.42
CA SER A 178 -37.57 -15.76 -16.34
C SER A 178 -38.99 -15.95 -16.92
N PRO A 179 -39.86 -16.82 -16.37
CA PRO A 179 -41.21 -17.08 -16.89
C PRO A 179 -42.21 -15.91 -16.71
N THR A 180 -41.76 -14.69 -16.44
CA THR A 180 -42.61 -13.57 -16.00
C THR A 180 -43.11 -12.67 -17.14
N ALA A 181 -43.09 -13.15 -18.39
CA ALA A 181 -43.52 -12.35 -19.55
C ALA A 181 -44.78 -12.89 -20.26
N ARG A 182 -45.53 -13.82 -19.65
CA ARG A 182 -46.63 -14.52 -20.35
C ARG A 182 -48.03 -14.44 -19.72
N SER A 183 -48.34 -13.43 -18.91
CA SER A 183 -49.67 -13.30 -18.30
C SER A 183 -50.27 -11.88 -18.37
N ILE A 184 -50.08 -11.16 -19.48
CA ILE A 184 -50.82 -9.92 -19.75
C ILE A 184 -51.29 -9.92 -21.21
N LEU A 185 -52.13 -10.89 -21.57
CA LEU A 185 -53.10 -10.86 -22.67
C LEU A 185 -54.27 -11.77 -22.25
#